data_AF-A0AAJ4N926-F1
#
_entry.id   AF-A0AAJ4N926-F1
#
_cell.length_a   1.000
_cell.length_b   1.000
_cell.length_c   1.000
_cell.angle_alpha   90.00
_cell.angle_beta   90.00
_cell.angle_gamma   90.00
#
_symmetry.space_group_name_H-M   'P 1'
#
loop_
_entity.id
_entity.type
_entity.pdbx_description
1 polymer ?
#
loop_
_entity_poly.entity_id
_entity_poly.type
_entity_poly.pdbx_seq_one_letter_code
_entity_poly.pdbx_strand_id
1 'polypeptide(L)'
;MAALKLKERFEFDVLKTVEDRLAYAVVQSLANNGHGDIGSCGVAEFDLIDFAEALDTPPGETLRRLKALAALINALCVEHENIVLFALAGADQAGFAHLYKSRGFEGLPPNLPKVAPRYWRI
;
A
#
# COMPACT_ATOMS: atom_id res chain seq x y z
N MET A 1 -9.41 25.92 1.68
CA MET A 1 -9.83 24.56 1.25
C MET A 1 -10.77 23.99 2.30
N ALA A 2 -11.85 23.31 1.89
CA ALA A 2 -12.74 22.65 2.84
C ALA A 2 -12.01 21.45 3.47
N ALA A 3 -12.01 21.35 4.80
CA ALA A 3 -11.41 20.21 5.48
C ALA A 3 -12.15 18.92 5.06
N LEU A 4 -11.38 17.89 4.69
CA LEU A 4 -11.96 16.56 4.39
C LEU A 4 -12.72 16.03 5.60
N LYS A 5 -13.86 15.39 5.33
CA LYS A 5 -14.64 14.69 6.36
C LYS A 5 -13.86 13.49 6.88
N LEU A 6 -14.14 13.05 8.11
CA LEU A 6 -13.50 11.87 8.69
C LEU A 6 -13.61 10.64 7.79
N LYS A 7 -14.77 10.41 7.16
CA LYS A 7 -14.95 9.27 6.25
C LYS A 7 -14.02 9.30 5.04
N GLU A 8 -13.67 10.47 4.53
CA GLU A 8 -12.77 10.65 3.38
C GLU A 8 -11.31 10.55 3.82
N ARG A 9 -10.97 11.07 5.01
CA ARG A 9 -9.60 11.01 5.57
C ARG A 9 -9.12 9.59 5.86
N PHE A 10 -10.04 8.70 6.22
CA PHE A 10 -9.75 7.30 6.53
C PHE A 10 -10.24 6.33 5.43
N GLU A 11 -10.68 6.86 4.28
CA GLU A 11 -11.22 6.09 3.15
C GLU A 11 -12.41 5.17 3.53
N PHE A 12 -13.16 5.45 4.59
CA PHE A 12 -14.32 4.67 5.02
C PHE A 12 -15.51 4.78 4.05
N ASP A 13 -15.52 5.79 3.19
CA ASP A 13 -16.45 5.87 2.07
C ASP A 13 -16.16 4.84 0.97
N VAL A 14 -14.94 4.31 0.92
CA VAL A 14 -14.50 3.28 -0.04
C VAL A 14 -14.36 1.91 0.64
N LEU A 15 -13.68 1.85 1.78
CA LEU A 15 -13.40 0.64 2.57
C LEU A 15 -14.63 0.24 3.42
N LYS A 16 -15.38 -0.75 2.93
CA LYS A 16 -16.68 -1.12 3.52
C LYS A 16 -16.56 -2.05 4.72
N THR A 17 -15.63 -3.00 4.69
CA THR A 17 -15.47 -3.99 5.75
C THR A 17 -14.47 -3.50 6.81
N VAL A 18 -14.52 -4.08 8.01
CA VAL A 18 -13.61 -3.71 9.11
C VAL A 18 -12.21 -4.26 8.82
N GLU A 19 -12.15 -5.45 8.25
CA GLU A 19 -10.93 -6.16 7.86
C GLU A 19 -10.16 -5.37 6.80
N ASP A 20 -10.85 -4.79 5.83
CA ASP A 20 -10.25 -3.93 4.81
C ASP A 20 -9.66 -2.65 5.40
N ARG A 21 -10.34 -2.06 6.39
CA ARG A 21 -9.86 -0.88 7.12
C ARG A 21 -8.64 -1.22 7.98
N LEU A 22 -8.65 -2.38 8.62
CA LEU A 22 -7.53 -2.87 9.42
C LEU A 22 -6.30 -3.10 8.53
N ALA A 23 -6.45 -3.88 7.46
CA ALA A 23 -5.37 -4.13 6.51
C ALA A 23 -4.81 -2.82 5.93
N TYR A 24 -5.69 -1.89 5.54
CA TYR A 24 -5.27 -0.58 5.05
C TYR A 24 -4.53 0.25 6.11
N ALA A 25 -4.99 0.25 7.36
CA ALA A 25 -4.32 0.98 8.44
C ALA A 25 -2.90 0.45 8.71
N VAL A 26 -2.71 -0.87 8.67
CA VAL A 26 -1.37 -1.48 8.80
C VAL A 26 -0.48 -1.08 7.63
N VAL A 27 -0.96 -1.20 6.39
CA VAL A 27 -0.23 -0.78 5.19
C VAL A 27 0.14 0.70 5.25
N GLN A 28 -0.78 1.57 5.64
CA GLN A 28 -0.53 3.00 5.75
C GLN A 28 0.54 3.32 6.81
N SER A 29 0.52 2.61 7.95
CA SER A 29 1.55 2.74 8.98
C SER A 29 2.92 2.35 8.44
N LEU A 30 3.03 1.19 7.79
CA LEU A 30 4.28 0.69 7.20
C LEU A 30 4.83 1.65 6.14
N ALA A 31 3.97 2.16 5.25
CA ALA A 31 4.36 3.09 4.20
C ALA A 31 4.93 4.42 4.71
N ASN A 32 4.56 4.83 5.93
CA ASN A 32 5.00 6.07 6.56
C ASN A 32 6.27 5.91 7.42
N ASN A 33 6.62 4.68 7.80
CA ASN A 33 7.80 4.43 8.63
C ASN A 33 9.12 4.49 7.84
N GLY A 34 9.05 4.49 6.51
CA GLY A 34 10.21 4.45 5.64
C GLY A 34 10.89 3.08 5.60
N HIS A 35 11.86 2.96 4.71
CA HIS A 35 12.68 1.76 4.51
C HIS A 35 14.08 2.03 5.08
N GLY A 36 14.78 0.99 5.54
CA GLY A 36 16.12 1.15 6.12
C GLY A 36 17.13 1.85 5.20
N ASP A 37 16.89 1.83 3.89
CA ASP A 37 17.70 2.43 2.83
C ASP A 37 17.07 3.68 2.17
N ILE A 38 15.77 3.96 2.39
CA ILE A 38 15.05 5.10 1.82
C ILE A 38 14.08 5.69 2.84
N GLY A 39 14.09 7.01 3.05
CA GLY A 39 13.07 7.67 3.88
C GLY A 39 11.63 7.39 3.41
N SER A 40 10.62 7.73 4.21
CA SER A 40 9.21 7.50 3.86
C SER A 40 8.86 7.92 2.43
N CYS A 41 8.64 6.96 1.54
CA CYS A 41 8.33 7.16 0.12
C CYS A 41 6.88 6.78 -0.24
N GLY A 42 6.05 6.43 0.76
CA GLY A 42 4.65 6.04 0.55
C GLY A 42 4.45 4.62 0.04
N VAL A 43 5.50 3.79 0.08
CA VAL A 43 5.45 2.36 -0.26
C VAL A 43 5.54 1.57 1.03
N ALA A 44 4.62 0.64 1.26
CA ALA A 44 4.79 -0.37 2.30
C ALA A 44 5.52 -1.58 1.71
N GLU A 45 6.52 -2.07 2.43
CA GLU A 45 7.24 -3.30 2.14
C GLU A 45 7.07 -4.25 3.32
N PHE A 46 6.66 -5.49 3.06
CA PHE A 46 6.47 -6.50 4.08
C PHE A 46 6.46 -7.90 3.49
N ASP A 47 6.71 -8.90 4.34
CA ASP A 47 6.50 -10.31 4.01
C ASP A 47 5.00 -10.66 4.08
N LEU A 48 4.49 -11.32 3.06
CA LEU A 48 3.08 -11.71 2.93
C LEU A 48 2.66 -12.70 4.01
N ILE A 49 3.53 -13.64 4.39
CA ILE A 49 3.23 -14.67 5.37
C ILE A 49 3.10 -14.02 6.74
N ASP A 50 4.06 -13.18 7.12
CA ASP A 50 4.02 -12.45 8.40
C ASP A 50 2.78 -11.55 8.49
N PHE A 51 2.45 -10.84 7.40
CA PHE A 51 1.26 -9.99 7.35
C PHE A 51 -0.04 -10.81 7.43
N ALA A 52 -0.08 -11.97 6.77
CA ALA A 52 -1.23 -12.86 6.78
C ALA A 52 -1.45 -13.50 8.16
N GLU A 53 -0.38 -13.89 8.84
CA GLU A 53 -0.40 -14.36 10.23
C GLU A 53 -0.94 -13.27 11.16
N ALA A 54 -0.46 -12.03 11.03
CA ALA A 54 -0.95 -10.90 11.82
C ALA A 54 -2.44 -10.59 11.63
N LEU A 55 -3.02 -10.99 10.50
CA LEU A 55 -4.45 -10.83 10.19
C LEU A 55 -5.27 -12.12 10.40
N ASP A 56 -4.67 -13.20 10.91
CA ASP A 56 -5.30 -14.52 11.09
C ASP A 56 -5.98 -15.03 9.79
N THR A 57 -5.35 -14.81 8.64
CA THR A 57 -5.90 -15.20 7.32
C THR A 57 -4.89 -15.94 6.45
N PRO A 58 -5.32 -16.82 5.52
CA PRO A 58 -4.39 -17.50 4.62
C PRO A 58 -3.65 -16.52 3.68
N PRO A 59 -2.33 -16.71 3.40
CA PRO A 59 -1.55 -15.79 2.57
C PRO A 59 -2.16 -15.47 1.19
N GLY A 60 -2.73 -16.47 0.51
CA GLY A 60 -3.38 -16.26 -0.78
C GLY A 60 -4.66 -15.41 -0.69
N GLU A 61 -5.41 -15.53 0.40
CA GLU A 61 -6.59 -14.68 0.66
C GLU A 61 -6.16 -13.26 0.99
N THR A 62 -5.14 -13.11 1.82
CA THR A 62 -4.51 -11.83 2.17
C THR A 62 -4.03 -11.09 0.94
N LEU A 63 -3.28 -11.74 0.04
CA LEU A 63 -2.80 -11.11 -1.19
C LEU A 63 -3.95 -10.69 -2.11
N ARG A 64 -4.97 -11.54 -2.26
CA ARG A 64 -6.17 -11.22 -3.04
C ARG A 64 -6.89 -10.01 -2.47
N ARG A 65 -7.01 -9.92 -1.15
CA ARG A 65 -7.60 -8.77 -0.44
C ARG A 65 -6.78 -7.51 -0.67
N LEU A 66 -5.45 -7.57 -0.50
CA LEU A 66 -4.56 -6.43 -0.73
C LEU A 66 -4.64 -5.90 -2.18
N LYS A 67 -4.66 -6.79 -3.18
CA LYS A 67 -4.84 -6.39 -4.58
C LYS A 67 -6.20 -5.75 -4.84
N ALA A 68 -7.27 -6.26 -4.23
CA ALA A 68 -8.60 -5.66 -4.32
C ALA A 68 -8.64 -4.28 -3.64
N LEU A 69 -8.01 -4.15 -2.47
CA LEU A 69 -7.88 -2.88 -1.75
C LEU A 69 -7.14 -1.84 -2.59
N ALA A 70 -6.02 -2.23 -3.20
CA ALA A 70 -5.22 -1.34 -4.05
C ALA A 70 -6.07 -0.75 -5.18
N ALA A 71 -6.88 -1.57 -5.85
CA ALA A 71 -7.80 -1.09 -6.89
C ALA A 71 -8.84 -0.08 -6.35
N LEU A 72 -9.39 -0.33 -5.16
CA LEU A 72 -10.40 0.53 -4.55
C LEU A 72 -9.86 1.93 -4.18
N ILE A 73 -8.63 2.00 -3.66
CA ILE A 73 -8.03 3.25 -3.20
C ILE A 73 -7.06 3.89 -4.21
N ASN A 74 -7.07 3.38 -5.46
CA ASN A 74 -6.18 3.82 -6.53
C ASN A 74 -4.68 3.77 -6.13
N ALA A 75 -4.29 2.65 -5.52
CA ALA A 75 -2.93 2.27 -5.17
C ALA A 75 -2.42 1.13 -6.07
N LEU A 76 -1.18 0.70 -5.87
CA LEU A 76 -0.58 -0.43 -6.57
C LEU A 76 -0.09 -1.48 -5.55
N CYS A 77 -0.39 -2.76 -5.81
CA CYS A 77 0.09 -3.89 -5.03
C CYS A 77 0.77 -4.90 -5.95
N VAL A 78 2.05 -5.14 -5.73
CA VAL A 78 2.84 -6.17 -6.43
C VAL A 78 3.46 -7.12 -5.41
N GLU A 79 3.72 -8.35 -5.82
CA GLU A 79 4.30 -9.39 -4.97
C GLU A 79 5.35 -10.18 -5.77
N HIS A 80 6.44 -10.55 -5.09
CA HIS A 80 7.50 -11.41 -5.61
C HIS A 80 8.16 -12.16 -4.45
N GLU A 81 8.17 -13.49 -4.51
CA GLU A 81 8.75 -14.37 -3.48
C GLU A 81 8.29 -14.05 -2.05
N ASN A 82 6.98 -13.82 -1.88
CA ASN A 82 6.32 -13.39 -0.63
C ASN A 82 6.60 -11.93 -0.21
N ILE A 83 7.51 -11.21 -0.87
CA ILE A 83 7.69 -9.78 -0.62
C ILE A 83 6.59 -9.00 -1.33
N VAL A 84 5.80 -8.25 -0.56
CA VAL A 84 4.78 -7.35 -1.09
C VAL A 84 5.29 -5.93 -1.08
N LEU A 85 5.18 -5.25 -2.23
CA LEU A 85 5.28 -3.80 -2.32
C LEU A 85 3.89 -3.23 -2.55
N PHE A 86 3.41 -2.46 -1.58
CA PHE A 86 2.14 -1.76 -1.66
C PHE A 86 2.38 -0.25 -1.73
N ALA A 87 2.32 0.32 -2.93
CA ALA A 87 2.50 1.74 -3.15
C ALA A 87 1.16 2.47 -3.02
N LEU A 88 1.04 3.32 -2.00
CA LEU A 88 -0.14 4.17 -1.83
C LEU A 88 -0.29 5.13 -3.02
N ALA A 89 -1.51 5.64 -3.22
CA ALA A 89 -1.69 6.76 -4.14
C ALA A 89 -0.72 7.90 -3.76
N GLY A 90 -0.05 8.50 -4.76
CA GLY A 90 0.96 9.55 -4.58
C GLY A 90 2.33 9.10 -4.06
N ALA A 91 2.56 7.81 -3.82
CA ALA A 91 3.89 7.31 -3.48
C ALA A 91 4.95 7.74 -4.50
N ASP A 92 6.18 7.91 -4.03
CA ASP A 92 7.29 8.36 -4.87
C ASP A 92 7.71 7.27 -5.87
N GLN A 93 7.69 7.61 -7.15
CA GLN A 93 8.03 6.69 -8.23
C GLN A 93 9.49 6.24 -8.16
N ALA A 94 10.42 7.12 -7.76
CA ALA A 94 11.84 6.78 -7.68
C ALA A 94 12.10 5.80 -6.53
N GLY A 95 11.54 6.07 -5.34
CA GLY A 95 11.57 5.17 -4.19
C GLY A 95 10.97 3.79 -4.52
N PHE A 96 9.79 3.76 -5.14
CA PHE A 96 9.17 2.50 -5.58
C PHE A 96 10.04 1.74 -6.59
N ALA A 97 10.58 2.42 -7.60
CA ALA A 97 11.42 1.78 -8.62
C ALA A 97 12.71 1.19 -8.03
N HIS A 98 13.32 1.87 -7.05
CA HIS A 98 14.47 1.34 -6.33
C HIS A 98 14.11 0.08 -5.54
N LEU A 99 13.02 0.12 -4.75
CA LEU A 99 12.57 -1.04 -3.97
C LEU A 99 12.26 -2.22 -4.88
N TYR A 100 11.46 -2.01 -5.93
CA TYR A 100 11.10 -3.02 -6.93
C TYR A 100 12.34 -3.75 -7.46
N LYS A 101 13.35 -3.00 -7.91
CA LYS A 101 14.60 -3.57 -8.42
C LYS A 101 15.42 -4.27 -7.34
N SER A 102 15.54 -3.65 -6.17
CA SER A 102 16.38 -4.15 -5.07
C SER A 102 15.84 -5.45 -4.47
N ARG A 103 14.53 -5.71 -4.59
CA ARG A 103 13.86 -6.92 -4.10
C ARG A 103 13.69 -8.00 -5.17
N GLY A 104 14.37 -7.86 -6.31
CA GLY A 104 14.45 -8.92 -7.32
C GLY A 104 13.27 -8.99 -8.29
N PHE A 105 12.32 -8.05 -8.24
CA PHE A 105 11.21 -8.05 -9.19
C PHE A 105 11.72 -7.90 -10.63
N GLU A 106 11.20 -8.72 -11.53
CA GLU A 106 11.59 -8.72 -12.94
C GLU A 106 10.89 -7.61 -13.75
N GLY A 107 11.57 -7.14 -14.79
CA GLY A 107 11.05 -6.16 -15.75
C GLY A 107 11.13 -4.70 -15.29
N LEU A 108 10.39 -3.83 -15.98
CA LEU A 108 10.30 -2.41 -15.62
C LEU A 108 9.29 -2.22 -14.48
N PRO A 109 9.61 -1.39 -13.47
CA PRO A 109 8.67 -1.08 -12.40
C PRO A 109 7.41 -0.43 -13.00
N PRO A 110 6.20 -0.85 -12.57
CA PRO A 110 4.97 -0.21 -13.03
C PRO A 110 4.93 1.29 -12.71
N ASN A 111 4.22 2.04 -13.56
CA ASN A 111 3.94 3.44 -13.28
C ASN A 111 2.95 3.55 -12.14
N LEU A 112 3.31 4.33 -11.12
CA LEU A 112 2.44 4.62 -10.01
C LEU A 112 1.28 5.54 -10.43
N PRO A 113 0.13 5.43 -9.77
CA PRO A 113 -1.00 6.33 -10.01
C PRO A 113 -0.59 7.77 -9.69
N LYS A 114 -0.68 8.66 -10.70
CA LYS A 114 -0.30 10.09 -10.58
C LYS A 114 -1.24 10.93 -9.69
N VAL A 115 -2.24 10.30 -9.08
CA VAL A 115 -3.24 11.01 -8.28
C VAL A 115 -2.72 11.10 -6.86
N ALA A 116 -2.54 12.34 -6.38
CA ALA A 116 -2.30 12.58 -4.98
C ALA A 116 -3.44 11.94 -4.17
N PRO A 117 -3.12 11.11 -3.15
CA PRO A 117 -4.09 10.55 -2.25
C PRO A 117 -4.84 11.72 -1.62
N ARG A 118 -6.09 11.49 -1.21
CA ARG A 118 -6.97 12.58 -0.77
C ARG A 118 -6.31 13.42 0.33
N TYR A 119 -5.48 12.80 1.17
CA TYR A 119 -4.74 13.47 2.25
C TYR A 119 -3.57 14.37 1.81
N TRP A 120 -2.95 14.16 0.65
CA TRP A 120 -1.88 15.05 0.14
C TRP A 120 -2.43 16.32 -0.52
N ARG A 121 -3.76 16.42 -0.66
CA ARG A 121 -4.47 17.61 -1.14
C ARG A 121 -4.79 18.61 -0.02
N ILE A 122 -4.31 18.38 1.21
CA ILE A 122 -4.51 19.24 2.38
C ILE A 122 -3.23 20.04 2.64
#